data_AF-X1Q1G0-F1
#
_entry.id   AF-X1Q1G0-F1
#
_cell.length_a   1.000
_cell.length_b   1.000
_cell.length_c   1.000
_cell.angle_alpha   90.00
_cell.angle_beta   90.00
_cell.angle_gamma   90.00
#
_symmetry.space_group_name_H-M   'P 1'
#
loop_
_entity.id
_entity.type
_entity.pdbx_description
1 polymer ?
#
loop_
_entity_poly.entity_id
_entity_poly.type
_entity_poly.pdbx_seq_one_letter_code
_entity_poly.pdbx_strand_id
1 'polypeptide(L)'
;GANTDRIVLELSEMIVQKEKMTTIMVTHNMKHALRYGNRLAMMHKGKIIVDIHQKKKSDLSVNDLVVAFERASGERFSDDSIMLRSADS
;
A
#
# COMPACT_ATOMS: atom_id res chain seq x y z
N GLY A 1 -17.27 -2.51 -10.27
CA GLY A 1 -15.95 -1.86 -10.28
C GLY A 1 -15.30 -2.05 -8.93
N ALA A 2 -15.48 -1.10 -8.01
CA ALA A 2 -14.73 -1.04 -6.75
C ALA A 2 -15.03 -2.18 -5.74
N ASN A 3 -16.27 -2.68 -5.68
CA ASN A 3 -16.61 -3.75 -4.72
C ASN A 3 -15.88 -5.07 -4.98
N THR A 4 -15.51 -5.37 -6.22
CA THR A 4 -14.88 -6.65 -6.55
C THR A 4 -13.44 -6.72 -6.01
N ASP A 5 -12.68 -5.64 -6.14
CA ASP A 5 -11.29 -5.59 -5.67
C ASP A 5 -11.19 -5.77 -4.16
N ARG A 6 -12.08 -5.11 -3.41
CA ARG A 6 -12.16 -5.27 -1.96
C ARG A 6 -12.49 -6.72 -1.56
N ILE A 7 -13.48 -7.34 -2.21
CA ILE A 7 -13.88 -8.73 -1.94
C ILE A 7 -12.72 -9.68 -2.21
N VAL A 8 -12.03 -9.53 -3.36
CA VAL A 8 -10.89 -10.38 -3.72
C VAL A 8 -9.76 -10.22 -2.70
N LEU A 9 -9.46 -9.00 -2.25
CA LEU A 9 -8.41 -8.75 -1.26
C LEU A 9 -8.77 -9.32 0.12
N GLU A 10 -10.02 -9.17 0.56
CA GLU A 10 -10.49 -9.74 1.83
C GLU A 10 -10.45 -11.27 1.82
N LEU A 11 -10.91 -11.90 0.74
CA LEU A 11 -10.83 -13.36 0.57
C LEU A 11 -9.39 -13.85 0.52
N SER A 12 -8.53 -13.14 -0.21
CA SER A 12 -7.11 -13.48 -0.33
C SER A 12 -6.42 -13.39 1.03
N GLU A 13 -6.66 -12.32 1.81
CA GLU A 13 -6.11 -12.17 3.14
C GLU A 13 -6.54 -13.32 4.07
N MET A 14 -7.82 -13.69 4.05
CA MET A 14 -8.32 -14.83 4.84
C MET A 14 -7.58 -16.14 4.49
N ILE A 15 -7.41 -16.45 3.21
CA ILE A 15 -6.70 -17.64 2.76
C ILE A 15 -5.23 -17.59 3.20
N VAL A 16 -4.56 -16.47 2.99
CA VAL A 16 -3.15 -16.27 3.35
C VAL A 16 -2.92 -16.48 4.85
N GLN A 17 -3.79 -15.93 5.71
CA GLN A 17 -3.67 -16.09 7.16
C GLN A 17 -3.97 -17.53 7.59
N LYS A 18 -5.00 -18.16 7.01
CA LYS A 18 -5.39 -19.53 7.34
C LYS A 18 -4.30 -20.54 6.94
N GLU A 19 -3.78 -20.42 5.73
CA GLU A 19 -2.81 -21.36 5.15
C GLU A 19 -1.36 -20.98 5.44
N LYS A 20 -1.12 -19.86 6.14
CA LYS A 20 0.22 -19.32 6.47
C LYS A 20 1.13 -19.15 5.24
N MET A 21 0.56 -18.66 4.15
CA MET A 21 1.24 -18.58 2.85
C MET A 21 2.03 -17.28 2.69
N THR A 22 3.31 -17.37 2.32
CA THR A 22 4.09 -16.19 1.93
C THR A 22 3.50 -15.56 0.68
N THR A 23 3.09 -14.30 0.78
CA THR A 23 2.34 -13.61 -0.29
C THR A 23 2.86 -12.20 -0.49
N ILE A 24 2.92 -11.75 -1.75
CA ILE A 24 3.22 -10.37 -2.13
C ILE A 24 2.00 -9.79 -2.85
N MET A 25 1.52 -8.65 -2.37
CA MET A 25 0.49 -7.85 -3.04
C MET A 25 1.15 -6.64 -3.70
N VAL A 26 0.86 -6.42 -4.98
CA VAL A 26 1.26 -5.21 -5.70
C VAL A 26 0.03 -4.33 -5.87
N THR A 27 0.11 -3.08 -5.41
CA THR A 27 -1.01 -2.13 -5.51
C THR A 27 -0.52 -0.71 -5.70
N HIS A 28 -1.33 0.11 -6.35
CA HIS A 28 -1.14 1.56 -6.42
C HIS A 28 -2.08 2.31 -5.46
N ASN A 29 -2.96 1.60 -4.75
CA ASN A 29 -3.87 2.17 -3.76
C ASN A 29 -3.20 2.18 -2.38
N MET A 30 -2.93 3.37 -1.85
CA MET A 30 -2.22 3.55 -0.58
C MET A 30 -3.02 3.05 0.62
N LYS A 31 -4.36 3.09 0.57
CA LYS A 31 -5.20 2.52 1.64
C LYS A 31 -5.05 1.00 1.67
N HIS A 32 -5.02 0.34 0.52
CA HIS A 32 -4.75 -1.10 0.45
C HIS A 32 -3.35 -1.43 0.97
N ALA A 33 -2.34 -0.64 0.56
CA ALA A 33 -0.96 -0.80 0.99
C ALA A 33 -0.79 -0.69 2.51
N LEU A 34 -1.58 0.18 3.17
CA LEU A 34 -1.65 0.31 4.63
C LEU A 34 -2.48 -0.77 5.31
N ARG A 35 -3.61 -1.18 4.73
CA ARG A 35 -4.55 -2.14 5.33
C ARG A 35 -4.00 -3.57 5.32
N TYR A 36 -3.49 -4.03 4.18
CA TYR A 36 -3.19 -5.44 3.96
C TYR A 36 -1.69 -5.76 4.12
N GLY A 37 -1.39 -6.93 4.66
CA GLY A 37 -0.01 -7.43 4.81
C GLY A 37 0.75 -6.79 5.98
N ASN A 38 1.86 -7.42 6.35
CA ASN A 38 2.67 -7.07 7.53
C ASN A 38 3.95 -6.28 7.21
N ARG A 39 4.25 -6.06 5.92
CA ARG A 39 5.37 -5.24 5.47
C ARG A 39 4.92 -4.40 4.29
N LEU A 40 5.48 -3.21 4.16
CA LEU A 40 5.22 -2.28 3.07
C LEU A 40 6.56 -1.92 2.44
N ALA A 41 6.73 -2.25 1.16
CA ALA A 41 7.87 -1.82 0.36
C ALA A 41 7.37 -0.93 -0.77
N MET A 42 7.90 0.30 -0.86
CA MET A 42 7.65 1.18 -2.00
C MET A 42 8.84 1.13 -2.94
N MET A 43 8.55 1.02 -4.24
CA MET A 43 9.56 0.86 -5.27
C MET A 43 9.54 2.05 -6.23
N HIS A 44 10.73 2.46 -6.68
CA HIS A 44 10.91 3.47 -7.71
C HIS A 44 12.15 3.13 -8.55
N LYS A 45 12.03 3.21 -9.88
CA LYS A 45 13.10 2.90 -10.86
C LYS A 45 13.81 1.56 -10.57
N GLY A 46 13.03 0.52 -10.26
CA GLY A 46 13.52 -0.84 -9.99
C GLY A 46 14.17 -1.04 -8.63
N LYS A 47 14.14 -0.05 -7.73
CA LYS A 47 14.73 -0.13 -6.38
C LYS A 47 13.68 0.03 -5.30
N ILE A 48 13.84 -0.68 -4.18
CA ILE A 48 13.06 -0.40 -2.96
C ILE A 48 13.61 0.89 -2.36
N ILE A 49 12.76 1.91 -2.29
CA ILE A 49 13.11 3.24 -1.77
C ILE A 49 12.59 3.46 -0.35
N VAL A 50 11.55 2.71 0.05
CA VAL A 50 11.02 2.70 1.41
C VAL A 50 10.65 1.27 1.81
N ASP A 51 11.01 0.88 3.02
CA ASP A 51 10.71 -0.44 3.60
C ASP A 51 10.25 -0.28 5.06
N ILE A 52 8.99 -0.63 5.31
CA ILE A 52 8.31 -0.41 6.59
C ILE A 52 7.76 -1.74 7.11
N HIS A 53 8.16 -2.10 8.33
CA HIS A 53 7.70 -3.29 9.03
C HIS A 53 6.40 -3.02 9.81
N GLN A 54 5.66 -4.09 10.12
CA GLN A 54 4.31 -4.06 10.70
C GLN A 54 4.11 -3.03 11.82
N LYS A 55 4.99 -3.03 12.82
CA LYS A 55 4.87 -2.14 14.00
C LYS A 55 4.84 -0.67 13.61
N LYS A 56 5.64 -0.27 12.62
CA LYS A 56 5.70 1.12 12.18
C LYS A 56 4.58 1.43 11.17
N LYS A 57 4.07 0.41 10.48
CA LYS A 57 3.01 0.54 9.47
C LYS A 57 1.65 0.86 10.08
N SER A 58 1.33 0.33 11.27
CA SER A 58 0.04 0.55 11.94
C SER A 58 -0.26 2.01 12.26
N ASP A 59 0.77 2.84 12.37
CA ASP A 59 0.67 4.23 12.82
C ASP A 59 0.73 5.22 11.65
N LEU A 60 0.80 4.74 10.40
CA LEU A 60 0.95 5.58 9.22
C LEU A 60 -0.39 5.93 8.58
N SER A 61 -0.52 7.18 8.17
CA SER A 61 -1.58 7.66 7.29
C SER A 61 -1.17 7.57 5.81
N VAL A 62 -2.15 7.70 4.91
CA VAL A 62 -1.88 7.80 3.46
C VAL A 62 -0.93 8.96 3.16
N ASN A 63 -1.09 10.09 3.84
CA ASN A 63 -0.24 11.26 3.66
C ASN A 63 1.23 10.97 4.04
N ASP A 64 1.46 10.19 5.10
CA ASP A 64 2.82 9.82 5.49
C ASP A 64 3.54 8.98 4.42
N LEU A 65 2.78 8.12 3.72
CA LEU A 65 3.31 7.33 2.61
C LEU A 65 3.68 8.19 1.42
N VAL A 66 2.84 9.18 1.09
CA VAL A 66 3.11 10.16 0.03
C VAL A 66 4.40 10.91 0.34
N VAL A 67 4.46 11.52 1.52
CA VAL A 67 5.63 12.30 1.96
C VAL A 67 6.89 11.43 1.99
N ALA A 68 6.78 10.17 2.47
CA ALA A 68 7.90 9.24 2.49
C ALA A 68 8.37 8.88 1.07
N PHE A 69 7.45 8.68 0.13
CA PHE A 69 7.79 8.41 -1.26
C PHE A 69 8.49 9.62 -1.89
N GLU A 70 7.91 10.82 -1.82
CA GLU A 70 8.49 12.03 -2.42
C GLU A 70 9.91 12.30 -1.93
N ARG A 71 10.11 12.15 -0.61
CA ARG A 71 11.44 12.30 0.02
C ARG A 71 12.45 11.28 -0.50
N ALA A 72 12.01 10.05 -0.76
CA ALA A 72 12.89 8.96 -1.15
C ALA A 72 13.10 8.86 -2.68
N SER A 73 12.12 9.27 -3.49
CA SER A 73 12.19 9.25 -4.96
C SER A 73 12.76 10.53 -5.56
N GLY A 74 12.65 11.66 -4.84
CA GLY A 74 12.97 12.99 -5.37
C GLY A 74 11.91 13.53 -6.35
N GLU A 75 10.78 12.86 -6.48
CA GLU A 75 9.66 13.25 -7.35
C GLU A 75 8.51 13.80 -6.49
N ARG A 76 7.91 14.92 -6.92
CA ARG A 76 6.67 15.41 -6.29
C ARG A 76 5.47 14.75 -6.94
N PHE A 77 4.53 14.32 -6.13
CA PHE A 77 3.19 14.01 -6.61
C PHE A 77 2.35 15.29 -6.67
N SER A 78 1.45 15.35 -7.64
CA SER A 78 0.33 16.31 -7.62
C SER A 78 -0.72 15.81 -6.63
N ASP A 79 -1.06 16.63 -5.63
CA ASP A 79 -2.03 16.32 -4.57
C ASP A 79 -3.36 15.75 -5.11
N ASP A 80 -3.86 16.34 -6.21
CA ASP A 80 -5.13 15.95 -6.84
C ASP A 80 -5.13 14.49 -7.33
N SER A 81 -4.01 14.01 -7.86
CA SER A 81 -3.90 12.65 -8.42
C SER A 81 -3.84 11.57 -7.35
N ILE A 82 -3.28 11.90 -6.18
CA ILE A 82 -3.26 11.00 -5.03
C ILE A 82 -4.62 10.96 -4.36
N MET A 83 -5.26 12.12 -4.18
CA MET A 83 -6.58 12.19 -3.56
C MET A 83 -7.59 11.33 -4.33
N LEU A 84 -7.62 11.43 -5.66
CA LEU A 84 -8.46 10.59 -6.52
C LEU A 84 -8.19 9.09 -6.32
N ARG A 85 -6.92 8.68 -6.31
CA ARG A 85 -6.52 7.27 -6.09
C ARG A 85 -6.79 6.75 -4.68
N SER A 86 -6.93 7.65 -3.71
CA SER A 86 -7.29 7.31 -2.33
C SER A 86 -8.80 7.39 -2.07
N ALA A 87 -9.55 8.10 -2.91
CA ALA A 87 -10.99 8.30 -2.79
C ALA A 87 -11.81 7.15 -3.39
N ASP A 88 -11.21 6.35 -4.28
CA ASP A 88 -11.85 5.12 -4.77
C ASP A 88 -11.98 4.09 -3.63
N SER A 89 -13.24 3.94 -3.19
CA SER A 89 -13.73 3.10 -2.09
C SER A 89 -14.30 1.77 -2.56
#